data_AF-A0A354Z6M9-F1
#
_entry.id   AF-A0A354Z6M9-F1
#
_cell.length_a   1.000
_cell.length_b   1.000
_cell.length_c   1.000
_cell.angle_alpha   90.00
_cell.angle_beta   90.00
_cell.angle_gamma   90.00
#
_symmetry.space_group_name_H-M   'P 1'
#
loop_
_entity.id
_entity.type
_entity.pdbx_description
1 polymer ?
#
loop_
_entity_poly.entity_id
_entity_poly.type
_entity_poly.pdbx_seq_one_letter_code
_entity_poly.pdbx_strand_id
1 'polypeptide(L)'
;TLWLIGIAPEPRNADFDAVLRFGPIAAVGAALHETRRMTEVTLSMLWRMLIGRASLSNLSGPISIAQYANDSAQTGLAWFLGFLAMLSLSLAIINLLPIPILDGGHLLYYLIEWVKGGPLSERMLAVGQMVGLAMLAGLMGLAFYNDLFRVFG
;
A
#
# COMPACT_ATOMS: atom_id res chain seq x y z
N THR A 1 8.00 -13.99 42.21
CA THR A 1 9.43 -13.64 42.08
C THR A 1 10.21 -14.87 41.67
N LEU A 2 10.37 -15.12 40.37
CA LEU A 2 11.21 -16.21 39.86
C LEU A 2 12.43 -15.58 39.19
N TRP A 3 13.57 -15.68 39.87
CA TRP A 3 14.87 -15.29 39.33
C TRP A 3 15.41 -16.48 38.53
N LEU A 4 15.40 -16.39 37.20
CA LEU A 4 16.19 -17.29 36.37
C LEU A 4 17.65 -16.83 36.41
N ILE A 5 18.51 -17.61 37.05
CA ILE A 5 19.96 -17.52 36.91
C ILE A 5 20.36 -18.49 35.80
N GLY A 6 20.70 -17.95 34.65
CA GLY A 6 21.29 -18.68 33.54
C GLY A 6 22.01 -17.69 32.64
N ILE A 7 23.19 -18.07 32.16
CA ILE A 7 23.81 -17.39 31.02
C ILE A 7 23.04 -17.88 29.80
N ALA A 8 21.90 -17.25 29.53
CA ALA A 8 21.38 -17.27 28.19
C ALA A 8 22.41 -16.54 27.33
N PRO A 9 22.80 -17.05 26.15
CA PRO A 9 23.47 -16.19 25.19
C PRO A 9 22.60 -14.94 25.08
N GLU A 10 23.20 -13.75 25.25
CA GLU A 10 22.56 -12.53 24.77
C GLU A 10 21.98 -12.88 23.40
N PRO A 11 20.72 -12.56 23.09
CA PRO A 11 20.24 -12.67 21.73
C PRO A 11 21.20 -11.80 20.94
N ARG A 12 22.23 -12.44 20.38
CA ARG A 12 23.18 -11.85 19.48
C ARG A 12 22.22 -11.33 18.44
N ASN A 13 22.07 -10.01 18.37
CA ASN A 13 21.38 -9.36 17.29
C ASN A 13 22.04 -10.00 16.08
N ALA A 14 21.37 -10.99 15.49
CA ALA A 14 21.90 -11.70 14.36
C ALA A 14 21.92 -10.57 13.36
N ASP A 15 23.12 -10.08 13.04
CA ASP A 15 23.27 -9.05 12.04
C ASP A 15 22.39 -9.52 10.88
N PHE A 16 21.29 -8.81 10.62
CA PHE A 16 20.35 -9.14 9.55
C PHE A 16 21.01 -8.78 8.20
N ASP A 17 22.32 -9.01 8.10
CA ASP A 17 23.27 -8.51 7.12
C ASP A 17 23.83 -9.67 6.28
N ALA A 18 23.10 -10.78 6.20
CA ALA A 18 23.27 -11.68 5.07
C ALA A 18 22.71 -10.97 3.82
N VAL A 19 23.48 -10.03 3.26
CA VAL A 19 23.15 -9.33 2.03
C VAL A 19 23.05 -10.37 0.91
N LEU A 20 21.82 -10.79 0.60
CA LEU A 20 21.56 -11.73 -0.49
C LEU A 20 21.83 -11.01 -1.82
N ARG A 21 23.01 -11.27 -2.40
CA ARG A 21 23.40 -10.70 -3.69
C ARG A 21 22.95 -11.64 -4.80
N PHE A 22 21.96 -11.20 -5.56
CA PHE A 22 21.57 -11.87 -6.80
C PHE A 22 22.42 -11.35 -7.97
N GLY A 23 22.82 -12.25 -8.87
CA GLY A 23 23.31 -11.83 -10.18
C GLY A 23 22.19 -11.18 -11.00
N PRO A 24 22.48 -10.37 -12.04
CA PRO A 24 21.47 -9.57 -12.75
C PRO A 24 20.25 -10.36 -13.24
N ILE A 25 20.47 -11.57 -13.77
CA ILE A 25 19.40 -12.44 -14.27
C ILE A 25 18.57 -13.03 -13.10
N ALA A 26 19.25 -13.51 -12.06
CA ALA A 26 18.59 -14.05 -10.87
C ALA A 26 17.81 -12.97 -10.11
N ALA A 27 18.28 -11.73 -10.13
CA ALA A 27 17.66 -10.59 -9.48
C ALA A 27 16.27 -10.27 -10.07
N VAL A 28 16.09 -10.43 -11.38
CA VAL A 28 14.78 -10.25 -12.03
C VAL A 28 13.77 -11.28 -11.49
N GLY A 29 14.17 -12.56 -11.42
CA GLY A 29 13.31 -13.62 -10.88
C GLY A 29 12.95 -13.38 -9.41
N ALA A 30 13.94 -12.99 -8.60
CA ALA A 30 13.74 -12.64 -7.20
C ALA A 30 12.80 -11.42 -7.04
N ALA A 31 12.96 -10.38 -7.85
CA ALA A 31 12.14 -9.18 -7.81
C ALA A 31 10.68 -9.46 -8.22
N LEU A 32 10.44 -10.33 -9.21
CA LEU A 32 9.09 -10.76 -9.59
C LEU A 32 8.43 -11.57 -8.47
N HIS A 33 9.18 -12.47 -7.84
CA HIS A 33 8.69 -13.24 -6.70
C HIS A 33 8.31 -12.34 -5.53
N GLU A 34 9.16 -11.37 -5.18
CA GLU A 34 8.88 -10.44 -4.09
C GLU A 34 7.72 -9.52 -4.43
N THR A 35 7.66 -8.98 -5.65
CA THR A 35 6.51 -8.18 -6.12
C THR A 35 5.20 -8.96 -5.98
N ARG A 36 5.19 -10.24 -6.38
CA ARG A 36 4.02 -11.11 -6.22
C ARG A 36 3.65 -11.29 -4.75
N ARG A 37 4.63 -11.61 -3.90
CA ARG A 37 4.42 -11.79 -2.46
C ARG A 37 3.83 -10.53 -1.82
N MET A 38 4.39 -9.37 -2.13
CA MET A 38 3.89 -8.08 -1.65
C MET A 38 2.49 -7.79 -2.18
N THR A 39 2.19 -8.14 -3.42
CA THR A 39 0.85 -8.00 -4.01
C THR A 39 -0.19 -8.83 -3.26
N GLU A 40 0.12 -10.10 -2.99
CA GLU A 40 -0.76 -11.01 -2.25
C GLU A 40 -1.05 -10.50 -0.82
N VAL A 41 -0.01 -9.99 -0.14
CA VAL A 41 -0.14 -9.39 1.20
C VAL A 41 -1.02 -8.13 1.15
N THR A 42 -0.74 -7.22 0.23
CA THR A 42 -1.50 -5.96 0.09
C THR A 42 -2.96 -6.22 -0.25
N LEU A 43 -3.25 -7.11 -1.20
CA LEU A 43 -4.62 -7.48 -1.56
C LEU A 43 -5.37 -8.14 -0.39
N SER A 44 -4.70 -9.02 0.37
CA SER A 44 -5.28 -9.63 1.59
C SER A 44 -5.61 -8.57 2.65
N MET A 45 -4.74 -7.57 2.82
CA MET A 45 -4.96 -6.46 3.75
C MET A 45 -6.14 -5.58 3.29
N LEU A 46 -6.18 -5.18 2.02
CA LEU A 46 -7.30 -4.42 1.45
C LEU A 46 -8.62 -5.17 1.59
N TRP A 47 -8.62 -6.48 1.30
CA TRP A 47 -9.80 -7.32 1.49
C TRP A 47 -10.29 -7.31 2.93
N ARG A 48 -9.38 -7.46 3.90
CA ARG A 48 -9.72 -7.41 5.34
C ARG A 48 -10.27 -6.05 5.76
N MET A 49 -9.78 -4.95 5.17
CA MET A 49 -10.31 -3.61 5.42
C MET A 49 -11.74 -3.47 4.89
N LEU A 50 -12.01 -3.96 3.67
CA LEU A 50 -13.34 -3.91 3.07
C LEU A 50 -14.40 -4.68 3.89
N ILE A 51 -14.03 -5.81 4.49
CA ILE A 51 -14.93 -6.59 5.36
C ILE A 51 -14.92 -6.13 6.83
N GLY A 52 -14.30 -5.00 7.14
CA GLY A 52 -14.26 -4.42 8.49
C GLY A 52 -13.41 -5.17 9.51
N ARG A 53 -12.54 -6.08 9.08
CA ARG A 53 -11.63 -6.87 9.95
C ARG A 53 -10.26 -6.22 10.14
N ALA A 54 -10.01 -5.09 9.49
CA ALA A 54 -8.81 -4.29 9.68
C ALA A 54 -9.21 -2.82 9.87
N SER A 55 -8.54 -2.16 10.82
CA SER A 55 -8.81 -0.76 11.15
C SER A 55 -8.33 0.18 10.03
N LEU A 56 -9.10 1.24 9.79
CA LEU A 56 -8.71 2.36 8.93
C LEU A 56 -7.47 3.11 9.46
N SER A 57 -7.14 2.93 10.75
CA SER A 57 -5.90 3.45 11.35
C SER A 57 -4.63 2.82 10.76
N ASN A 58 -4.74 1.70 10.03
CA ASN A 58 -3.62 1.08 9.33
C ASN A 58 -3.33 1.74 7.97
N LEU A 59 -4.17 2.68 7.52
CA LEU A 59 -3.90 3.45 6.33
C LEU A 59 -2.93 4.58 6.70
N SER A 60 -1.70 4.50 6.19
CA SER A 60 -0.71 5.57 6.33
C SER A 60 -1.19 6.79 5.55
N GLY A 61 -1.36 7.93 6.22
CA GLY A 61 -1.65 9.18 5.53
C GLY A 61 -0.38 9.86 4.99
N PRO A 62 -0.53 11.04 4.36
CA PRO A 62 0.58 11.76 3.73
C PRO A 62 1.73 12.11 4.67
N ILE A 63 1.43 12.42 5.93
CA ILE A 63 2.44 12.79 6.94
C ILE A 63 3.22 11.55 7.35
N SER A 64 2.51 10.45 7.63
CA SER A 64 3.13 9.16 7.94
C SER A 64 4.05 8.71 6.79
N ILE A 65 3.60 8.81 5.54
CA ILE A 65 4.42 8.48 4.35
C ILE A 65 5.69 9.32 4.30
N ALA A 66 5.60 10.63 4.57
CA ALA A 66 6.76 11.51 4.59
C ALA A 66 7.77 11.14 5.71
N GLN A 67 7.30 10.75 6.89
CA GLN A 67 8.14 10.26 7.99
C GLN A 67 8.86 8.96 7.61
N TYR A 68 8.13 7.97 7.09
CA TYR A 68 8.75 6.71 6.63
C TYR A 68 9.75 6.93 5.49
N ALA A 69 9.49 7.88 4.58
CA ALA A 69 10.43 8.25 3.53
C ALA A 69 11.73 8.82 4.12
N ASN A 70 11.62 9.72 5.12
CA ASN A 70 12.77 10.25 5.84
C ASN A 70 13.54 9.15 6.56
N ASP A 71 12.87 8.30 7.32
CA ASP A 71 13.51 7.26 8.14
C ASP A 71 14.23 6.22 7.27
N SER A 72 13.61 5.80 6.16
CA SER A 72 14.23 4.90 5.20
C SER A 72 15.44 5.53 4.49
N ALA A 73 15.38 6.82 4.16
CA ALA A 73 16.50 7.56 3.59
C ALA A 73 17.68 7.66 4.57
N GLN A 74 17.41 7.89 5.86
CA GLN A 74 18.44 7.92 6.91
C GLN A 74 19.07 6.55 7.17
N THR A 75 18.30 5.47 6.98
CA THR A 75 18.80 4.08 7.15
C THR A 75 19.69 3.65 5.97
N GLY A 76 19.46 4.19 4.78
CA GLY A 76 20.34 4.04 3.62
C GLY A 76 19.61 3.73 2.32
N LEU A 77 20.36 3.74 1.21
CA LEU A 77 19.78 3.65 -0.13
C LEU A 77 18.96 2.38 -0.37
N ALA A 78 19.41 1.22 0.13
CA ALA A 78 18.69 -0.03 -0.05
C ALA A 78 17.30 0.00 0.61
N TRP A 79 17.20 0.55 1.83
CA TRP A 79 15.95 0.71 2.56
C TRP A 79 15.03 1.72 1.88
N PHE A 80 15.58 2.84 1.41
CA PHE A 80 14.82 3.84 0.68
C PHE A 80 14.24 3.29 -0.63
N LEU A 81 15.03 2.54 -1.42
CA LEU A 81 14.55 1.89 -2.64
C LEU A 81 13.50 0.82 -2.34
N GLY A 82 13.65 0.06 -1.25
CA GLY A 82 12.64 -0.91 -0.79
C GLY A 82 11.32 -0.23 -0.40
N PHE A 83 11.40 0.90 0.31
CA PHE A 83 10.23 1.72 0.62
C PHE A 83 9.56 2.26 -0.65
N LEU A 84 10.33 2.82 -1.60
CA LEU A 84 9.80 3.28 -2.87
C LEU A 84 9.14 2.17 -3.69
N ALA A 85 9.73 0.97 -3.70
CA ALA A 85 9.14 -0.20 -4.37
C ALA A 85 7.80 -0.59 -3.72
N MET A 86 7.74 -0.65 -2.39
CA MET A 86 6.50 -0.91 -1.65
C MET A 86 5.42 0.14 -1.95
N LEU A 87 5.79 1.42 -1.91
CA LEU A 87 4.88 2.53 -2.15
C LEU A 87 4.36 2.52 -3.59
N SER A 88 5.23 2.31 -4.56
CA SER A 88 4.88 2.20 -5.99
C SER A 88 3.91 1.05 -6.23
N LEU A 89 4.17 -0.12 -5.67
CA LEU A 89 3.27 -1.27 -5.79
C LEU A 89 1.91 -1.00 -5.15
N SER A 90 1.89 -0.35 -3.98
CA SER A 90 0.65 0.00 -3.28
C SER A 90 -0.21 0.96 -4.11
N LEU A 91 0.40 1.99 -4.70
CA LEU A 91 -0.29 2.93 -5.60
C LEU A 91 -0.80 2.22 -6.86
N ALA A 92 -0.01 1.32 -7.45
CA ALA A 92 -0.44 0.54 -8.61
C ALA A 92 -1.67 -0.32 -8.30
N ILE A 93 -1.69 -1.00 -7.14
CA ILE A 93 -2.82 -1.83 -6.71
C ILE A 93 -4.06 -0.96 -6.46
N ILE A 94 -3.92 0.17 -5.74
CA ILE A 94 -5.04 1.07 -5.45
C ILE A 94 -5.60 1.69 -6.72
N ASN A 95 -4.76 2.11 -7.66
CA ASN A 95 -5.18 2.69 -8.93
C ASN A 95 -5.93 1.69 -9.82
N LEU A 96 -5.70 0.38 -9.66
CA LEU A 96 -6.40 -0.66 -10.41
C LEU A 96 -7.77 -1.01 -9.80
N LEU A 97 -8.12 -0.47 -8.63
CA LEU A 97 -9.42 -0.71 -8.01
C LEU A 97 -10.55 -0.07 -8.84
N PRO A 98 -11.76 -0.66 -8.83
CA PRO A 98 -12.92 -0.18 -9.58
C PRO A 98 -13.56 1.05 -8.91
N ILE A 99 -12.77 2.10 -8.70
CA ILE A 99 -13.18 3.35 -8.06
C ILE A 99 -13.20 4.42 -9.15
N PRO A 100 -14.33 5.14 -9.36
CA PRO A 100 -14.39 6.24 -10.32
C PRO A 100 -13.29 7.28 -10.07
N ILE A 101 -12.71 7.85 -11.13
CA ILE A 101 -11.53 8.75 -11.18
C ILE A 101 -10.17 8.03 -11.20
N LEU A 102 -10.06 6.85 -10.59
CA LEU A 102 -8.85 6.04 -10.70
C LEU A 102 -8.82 5.30 -12.04
N ASP A 103 -7.63 4.87 -12.47
CA ASP A 103 -7.41 4.17 -13.74
C ASP A 103 -8.31 2.91 -13.86
N GLY A 104 -8.49 2.17 -12.77
CA GLY A 104 -9.38 1.01 -12.68
C GLY A 104 -10.87 1.37 -12.79
N GLY A 105 -11.26 2.61 -12.48
CA GLY A 105 -12.61 3.11 -12.72
C GLY A 105 -12.92 3.22 -14.21
N HIS A 106 -11.95 3.61 -15.03
CA HIS A 106 -12.10 3.59 -16.49
C HIS A 106 -12.21 2.17 -17.03
N LEU A 107 -11.39 1.25 -16.50
CA LEU A 107 -11.49 -0.17 -16.83
C LEU A 107 -12.87 -0.74 -16.50
N LEU A 108 -13.45 -0.37 -15.34
CA LEU A 108 -14.82 -0.72 -14.97
C LEU A 108 -15.84 -0.19 -15.99
N TYR A 109 -15.70 1.07 -16.42
CA TYR A 109 -16.61 1.64 -17.42
C TYR A 109 -16.52 0.90 -18.76
N TYR A 110 -15.32 0.56 -19.23
CA TYR A 110 -15.15 -0.24 -20.44
C TYR A 110 -15.74 -1.65 -20.32
N LEU A 111 -15.60 -2.29 -19.15
CA LEU A 111 -16.25 -3.58 -18.88
C LEU A 111 -17.77 -3.47 -18.95
N ILE A 112 -18.34 -2.41 -18.38
CA ILE A 112 -19.78 -2.16 -18.44
C ILE A 112 -20.23 -1.89 -19.87
N GLU A 113 -19.50 -1.09 -20.64
CA GLU A 113 -19.81 -0.80 -22.05
C GLU A 113 -19.74 -2.06 -22.91
N TRP A 114 -18.75 -2.91 -22.67
CA TRP A 114 -18.59 -4.20 -23.36
C TRP A 114 -19.78 -5.13 -23.09
N VAL A 115 -20.23 -5.23 -21.83
CA VAL A 115 -21.39 -6.05 -21.44
C VAL A 115 -22.70 -5.46 -21.95
N LYS A 116 -22.85 -4.14 -21.90
CA LYS A 116 -24.03 -3.39 -22.36
C LYS A 116 -24.14 -3.33 -23.89
N GLY A 117 -23.03 -3.50 -24.60
CA GLY A 117 -22.95 -3.41 -26.06
C GLY A 117 -23.03 -1.98 -26.61
N GLY A 118 -22.74 -0.97 -25.78
CA GLY A 118 -22.81 0.43 -26.21
C GLY A 118 -22.32 1.41 -25.15
N PRO A 119 -21.99 2.65 -25.55
CA PRO A 119 -21.34 3.62 -24.67
C PRO A 119 -22.21 3.99 -23.45
N LEU A 120 -21.54 4.35 -22.36
CA LEU A 120 -22.18 4.95 -21.20
C LEU A 120 -22.64 6.37 -21.54
N SER A 121 -23.77 6.79 -20.97
CA SER A 121 -24.24 8.16 -21.17
C SER A 121 -23.32 9.14 -20.44
N GLU A 122 -23.12 10.33 -21.02
CA GLU A 122 -22.30 11.40 -20.41
C GLU A 122 -22.75 11.72 -18.99
N ARG A 123 -24.07 11.71 -18.74
CA ARG A 123 -24.63 11.92 -17.41
C ARG A 123 -24.20 10.85 -16.41
N MET A 124 -24.12 9.60 -16.82
CA MET A 124 -23.70 8.50 -15.94
C MET A 124 -22.21 8.58 -15.61
N LEU A 125 -21.38 8.91 -16.60
CA LEU A 125 -19.95 9.14 -16.41
C LEU A 125 -19.70 10.33 -15.46
N ALA A 126 -20.39 11.45 -15.68
CA ALA A 126 -20.25 12.65 -14.86
C ALA A 126 -20.68 12.41 -13.40
N VAL A 127 -21.80 11.71 -13.17
CA VAL A 127 -22.24 11.35 -11.82
C VAL A 127 -21.25 10.39 -11.17
N GLY A 128 -20.80 9.36 -11.89
CA GLY A 128 -19.81 8.41 -11.39
C GLY A 128 -18.51 9.12 -10.96
N GLN A 129 -17.99 10.01 -11.80
CA GLN A 129 -16.82 10.84 -11.48
C GLN A 129 -17.07 11.72 -10.24
N MET A 130 -18.19 12.44 -10.17
CA MET A 130 -18.47 13.32 -9.02
C MET A 130 -18.57 12.54 -7.70
N VAL A 131 -19.18 11.35 -7.74
CA VAL A 131 -19.24 10.44 -6.59
C VAL A 131 -17.83 9.93 -6.23
N GLY A 132 -17.03 9.54 -7.23
CA GLY A 132 -15.63 9.17 -7.05
C GLY A 132 -14.82 10.27 -6.38
N LEU A 133 -14.98 11.51 -6.82
CA LEU A 133 -14.26 12.67 -6.29
C LEU A 133 -14.62 12.91 -4.84
N ALA A 134 -15.91 12.89 -4.52
CA ALA A 134 -16.40 13.09 -3.17
C ALA A 134 -15.88 11.99 -2.22
N MET A 135 -15.90 10.73 -2.66
CA MET A 135 -15.35 9.61 -1.87
C MET A 135 -13.83 9.74 -1.67
N LEU A 136 -13.08 10.06 -2.72
CA LEU A 136 -11.62 10.20 -2.65
C LEU A 136 -11.22 11.38 -1.77
N ALA A 137 -11.87 12.54 -1.94
CA ALA A 137 -11.65 13.70 -1.09
C ALA A 137 -11.99 13.40 0.38
N GLY A 138 -13.09 12.68 0.63
CA GLY A 138 -13.48 12.23 1.97
C GLY A 138 -12.44 11.31 2.59
N LEU A 139 -11.94 10.32 1.84
CA LEU A 139 -10.89 9.40 2.31
C LEU A 139 -9.58 10.14 2.59
N MET A 140 -9.17 11.05 1.71
CA MET A 140 -7.98 11.89 1.92
C MET A 140 -8.13 12.75 3.18
N GLY A 141 -9.30 13.36 3.38
CA GLY A 141 -9.62 14.11 4.59
C GLY A 141 -9.53 13.25 5.85
N LEU A 142 -10.10 12.04 5.83
CA LEU A 142 -10.01 11.08 6.94
C LEU A 142 -8.57 10.63 7.23
N ALA A 143 -7.79 10.34 6.18
CA ALA A 143 -6.40 9.95 6.32
C ALA A 143 -5.56 11.08 6.94
N PHE A 144 -5.76 12.31 6.47
CA PHE A 144 -5.11 13.49 7.03
C PHE A 144 -5.51 13.74 8.48
N TYR A 145 -6.81 13.63 8.80
CA TYR A 145 -7.31 13.76 10.17
C TYR A 145 -6.68 12.72 11.11
N ASN A 146 -6.63 11.46 10.69
CA ASN A 146 -6.01 10.38 11.45
C ASN A 146 -4.49 10.58 11.64
N ASP A 147 -3.80 11.09 10.62
CA ASP A 147 -2.38 11.47 10.72
C ASP A 147 -2.17 12.60 11.75
N LEU A 148 -2.97 13.66 11.72
CA LEU A 148 -2.87 14.75 12.69
C LEU A 148 -3.12 14.25 14.11
N PHE A 149 -4.15 13.44 14.30
CA PHE A 149 -4.45 12.86 15.60
C PHE A 149 -3.30 11.98 16.10
N ARG A 150 -2.66 11.21 15.24
CA ARG A 150 -1.51 10.37 15.61
C ARG A 150 -0.26 11.18 16.00
N VAL A 151 -0.05 12.33 15.36
CA VAL A 151 1.14 13.15 15.59
C VAL A 151 1.00 14.07 16.80
N PHE A 152 -0.22 14.57 17.06
CA PHE A 152 -0.47 15.57 18.11
C PHE A 152 -1.30 15.07 19.30
N GLY A 153 -1.96 13.92 19.18
CA GLY A 153 -2.76 13.29 20.24
C GLY A 153 -1.99 12.18 20.93
#